data_AF-A0A9P1BT12-F1
#
_entry.id   AF-A0A9P1BT12-F1
#
_cell.length_a   1.000
_cell.length_b   1.000
_cell.length_c   1.000
_cell.angle_alpha   90.00
_cell.angle_beta   90.00
_cell.angle_gamma   90.00
#
_symmetry.space_group_name_H-M   'P 1'
#
loop_
_entity.id
_entity.type
_entity.pdbx_description
1 polymer ?
#
loop_
_entity_poly.entity_id
_entity_poly.type
_entity_poly.pdbx_seq_one_letter_code
_entity_poly.pdbx_strand_id
1 'polypeptide(L)'
;MTPDWHEPHGAGFFDNLVPVTKRIPVWFQGDRDHQTIGATLPWLGLDTADCEHLNQFCYLVRTSHTRNNLPPLSALSTFWAAWDEDLSEVTQYHLVMFDWGAYQDVYRTIADDAVNMIDDGDIAEIHRLQTFITMHFFEPSDVVETIGSLHRSLLQLREDHEELLRRFERYREYTSRVMEWIASHDPTMAGPLDLLLRPADLQPEQ
;
A
#
# COMPACT_ATOMS: atom_id res chain seq x y z
N MET A 1 -41.49 -25.55 19.96
CA MET A 1 -40.37 -26.42 19.58
C MET A 1 -39.10 -25.67 19.95
N THR A 2 -38.44 -26.09 21.02
CA THR A 2 -37.10 -25.60 21.40
C THR A 2 -36.08 -26.24 20.46
N PRO A 3 -35.12 -25.49 19.88
CA PRO A 3 -34.08 -26.07 19.03
C PRO A 3 -33.22 -27.02 19.84
N ASP A 4 -33.03 -28.22 19.31
CA ASP A 4 -32.20 -29.27 19.92
C ASP A 4 -30.73 -28.98 19.57
N TRP A 5 -29.92 -28.69 20.59
CA TRP A 5 -28.51 -28.27 20.44
C TRP A 5 -27.53 -29.46 20.46
N HIS A 6 -28.01 -30.66 20.11
CA HIS A 6 -27.24 -31.90 20.23
C HIS A 6 -26.88 -32.58 18.89
N GLU A 7 -27.10 -31.94 17.74
CA GLU A 7 -26.52 -32.43 16.49
C GLU A 7 -25.06 -31.97 16.33
N PRO A 8 -24.12 -32.86 15.97
CA PRO A 8 -22.76 -32.45 15.67
C PRO A 8 -22.80 -31.63 14.37
N HIS A 9 -22.56 -30.32 14.47
CA HIS A 9 -22.32 -29.41 13.36
C HIS A 9 -21.04 -29.85 12.59
N GLY A 10 -21.15 -30.91 11.81
CA GLY A 10 -20.07 -31.56 11.07
C GLY A 10 -20.00 -31.18 9.60
N ALA A 11 -20.55 -30.03 9.22
CA ALA A 11 -20.27 -29.36 7.95
C ALA A 11 -20.26 -27.86 8.25
N GLY A 12 -19.06 -27.31 8.45
CA GLY A 12 -18.90 -25.90 8.77
C GLY A 12 -19.42 -25.06 7.61
N PHE A 13 -20.32 -24.13 7.90
CA PHE A 13 -20.65 -23.02 6.99
C PHE A 13 -19.38 -22.29 6.49
N PHE A 14 -18.29 -22.39 7.26
CA PHE A 14 -16.96 -21.82 6.99
C PHE A 14 -16.03 -22.74 6.18
N ASP A 15 -16.38 -24.01 5.92
CA ASP A 15 -15.49 -24.98 5.24
C ASP A 15 -15.39 -24.75 3.72
N ASN A 16 -16.24 -23.89 3.16
CA ASN A 16 -16.26 -23.53 1.73
C ASN A 16 -15.90 -22.07 1.47
N LEU A 17 -15.28 -21.37 2.42
CA LEU A 17 -14.85 -20.00 2.19
C LEU A 17 -13.64 -19.97 1.26
N VAL A 18 -13.78 -19.21 0.17
CA VAL A 18 -12.67 -18.91 -0.74
C VAL A 18 -11.56 -18.26 0.09
N PRO A 19 -10.32 -18.77 0.05
CA PRO A 19 -9.21 -18.17 0.80
C PRO A 19 -9.04 -16.71 0.39
N VAL A 20 -8.76 -15.81 1.34
CA VAL A 20 -8.59 -14.36 1.08
C VAL A 20 -7.31 -14.00 0.32
N THR A 21 -6.47 -15.00 0.01
CA THR A 21 -5.25 -14.82 -0.77
C THR A 21 -5.00 -16.06 -1.62
N LYS A 22 -4.63 -15.85 -2.89
CA LYS A 22 -4.27 -16.91 -3.85
C LYS A 22 -3.01 -16.50 -4.60
N ARG A 23 -2.00 -17.37 -4.62
CA ARG A 23 -0.78 -17.17 -5.42
C ARG A 23 -0.90 -17.93 -6.73
N ILE A 24 -0.62 -17.24 -7.83
CA ILE A 24 -0.78 -17.75 -9.19
C ILE A 24 0.58 -17.65 -9.90
N PRO A 25 1.15 -18.77 -10.35
CA PRO A 25 2.33 -18.73 -11.21
C PRO A 25 1.91 -18.26 -12.60
N VAL A 26 2.64 -17.28 -13.14
CA VAL A 26 2.49 -16.81 -14.51
C VAL A 26 3.76 -17.15 -15.26
N TRP A 27 3.59 -17.84 -16.39
CA TRP A 27 4.67 -18.28 -17.27
C TRP A 27 4.66 -17.44 -18.53
N PHE A 28 5.78 -16.77 -18.80
CA PHE A 28 5.99 -15.99 -20.00
C PHE A 28 6.64 -16.84 -21.09
N GLN A 29 6.09 -16.81 -22.30
CA GLN A 29 6.66 -17.43 -23.50
C GLN A 29 6.85 -16.36 -24.58
N GLY A 30 7.92 -16.45 -25.36
CA GLY A 30 8.15 -15.58 -26.53
C GLY A 30 9.06 -14.36 -26.30
N ASP A 31 9.00 -13.42 -27.25
CA ASP A 31 9.83 -12.21 -27.27
C ASP A 31 9.46 -11.29 -26.10
N ARG A 32 10.47 -10.86 -25.34
CA ARG A 32 10.32 -10.13 -24.07
C ARG A 32 9.77 -8.72 -24.27
N ASP A 33 9.90 -8.18 -25.49
CA ASP A 33 9.83 -6.75 -25.76
C ASP A 33 8.40 -6.15 -25.79
N HIS A 34 7.35 -6.93 -25.54
CA HIS A 34 5.96 -6.41 -25.56
C HIS A 34 5.02 -7.09 -24.55
N GLN A 35 5.56 -7.67 -23.47
CA GLN A 35 4.75 -8.36 -22.47
C GLN A 35 4.42 -7.42 -21.31
N THR A 36 3.14 -7.09 -21.16
CA THR A 36 2.61 -6.25 -20.07
C THR A 36 1.73 -7.06 -19.12
N ILE A 37 1.50 -6.55 -17.90
CA ILE A 37 0.53 -7.18 -16.97
C ILE A 37 -0.88 -7.19 -17.59
N GLY A 38 -1.24 -6.16 -18.35
CA GLY A 38 -2.52 -6.07 -19.06
C GLY A 38 -2.81 -7.28 -19.95
N ALA A 39 -1.78 -7.89 -20.55
CA ALA A 39 -1.94 -9.12 -21.36
C ALA A 39 -2.46 -10.33 -20.55
N THR A 40 -2.38 -10.27 -19.22
CA THR A 40 -2.89 -11.33 -18.32
C THR A 40 -4.38 -11.15 -17.98
N LEU A 41 -4.99 -9.99 -18.23
CA LEU A 41 -6.37 -9.67 -17.84
C LEU A 41 -7.43 -10.64 -18.40
N PRO A 42 -7.39 -11.07 -19.67
CA PRO A 42 -8.41 -11.99 -20.20
C PRO A 42 -8.49 -13.32 -19.46
N TRP A 43 -7.34 -13.84 -19.06
CA TRP A 43 -7.24 -15.09 -18.33
C TRP A 43 -7.68 -14.98 -16.88
N LEU A 44 -7.69 -13.77 -16.34
CA LEU A 44 -8.28 -13.47 -15.04
C LEU A 44 -9.80 -13.24 -15.14
N GLY A 45 -10.39 -13.30 -16.35
CA GLY A 45 -11.79 -12.96 -16.58
C GLY A 45 -12.08 -11.46 -16.49
N LEU A 46 -11.06 -10.63 -16.74
CA LEU A 46 -11.10 -9.16 -16.64
C LEU A 46 -10.92 -8.47 -18.00
N ASP A 47 -10.99 -9.21 -19.11
CA ASP A 47 -10.87 -8.69 -20.49
C ASP A 47 -11.91 -7.65 -20.87
N THR A 48 -13.11 -7.74 -20.30
CA THR A 48 -14.23 -6.87 -20.64
C THR A 48 -14.21 -5.52 -19.92
N ALA A 49 -13.30 -5.32 -18.95
CA ALA A 49 -13.21 -4.11 -18.17
C ALA A 49 -12.06 -3.22 -18.65
N ASP A 50 -12.36 -1.97 -19.02
CA ASP A 50 -11.33 -0.96 -19.23
C ASP A 50 -10.52 -0.75 -17.93
N CYS A 51 -9.22 -0.43 -18.05
CA CYS A 51 -8.34 -0.24 -16.90
C CYS A 51 -8.87 0.80 -15.89
N GLU A 52 -9.60 1.82 -16.35
CA GLU A 52 -10.27 2.80 -15.48
C GLU A 52 -11.33 2.16 -14.58
N HIS A 53 -12.13 1.24 -15.12
CA HIS A 53 -13.15 0.52 -14.36
C HIS A 53 -12.53 -0.52 -13.43
N LEU A 54 -11.48 -1.21 -13.90
CA LEU A 54 -10.76 -2.20 -13.12
C LEU A 54 -10.15 -1.59 -11.84
N ASN A 55 -9.54 -0.40 -11.96
CA ASN A 55 -8.94 0.32 -10.84
C ASN A 55 -9.94 0.75 -9.74
N GLN A 56 -11.26 0.66 -9.98
CA GLN A 56 -12.27 0.98 -8.97
C GLN A 56 -12.41 -0.13 -7.92
N PHE A 57 -12.07 -1.37 -8.28
CA PHE A 57 -12.26 -2.53 -7.41
C PHE A 57 -11.01 -3.42 -7.30
N CYS A 58 -10.02 -3.26 -8.17
CA CYS A 58 -8.76 -4.00 -8.18
C CYS A 58 -7.57 -3.05 -8.38
N TYR A 59 -6.62 -3.08 -7.46
CA TYR A 59 -5.38 -2.33 -7.57
C TYR A 59 -4.19 -3.24 -7.84
N LEU A 60 -3.36 -2.84 -8.80
CA LEU A 60 -2.11 -3.51 -9.10
C LEU A 60 -0.98 -2.92 -8.24
N VAL A 61 -0.30 -3.80 -7.52
CA VAL A 61 0.81 -3.47 -6.64
C VAL A 61 2.04 -4.27 -7.03
N ARG A 62 3.17 -3.59 -7.19
CA ARG A 62 4.43 -4.17 -7.63
C ARG A 62 5.46 -4.18 -6.51
N THR A 63 6.03 -5.35 -6.24
CA THR A 63 7.07 -5.53 -5.22
C THR A 63 8.29 -6.27 -5.81
N SER A 64 9.38 -6.26 -5.04
CA SER A 64 10.56 -7.08 -5.35
C SER A 64 10.20 -8.56 -5.25
N HIS A 65 10.76 -9.41 -6.13
CA HIS A 65 10.66 -10.87 -6.05
C HIS A 65 11.04 -11.49 -4.68
N THR A 66 11.85 -10.79 -3.88
CA THR A 66 12.21 -11.23 -2.51
C THR A 66 11.11 -10.99 -1.48
N ARG A 67 10.11 -10.17 -1.81
CA ARG A 67 9.05 -9.75 -0.90
C ARG A 67 7.74 -10.48 -1.23
N ASN A 68 7.58 -11.67 -0.65
CA ASN A 68 6.38 -12.49 -0.85
C ASN A 68 5.09 -11.87 -0.27
N ASN A 69 5.22 -10.99 0.72
CA ASN A 69 4.08 -10.45 1.47
C ASN A 69 3.63 -9.11 0.90
N LEU A 70 2.32 -8.95 0.79
CA LEU A 70 1.68 -7.68 0.45
C LEU A 70 2.13 -6.56 1.41
N PRO A 71 2.46 -5.36 0.91
CA PRO A 71 2.69 -4.21 1.77
C PRO A 71 1.44 -3.87 2.59
N PRO A 72 1.60 -3.19 3.74
CA PRO A 72 0.44 -2.75 4.52
C PRO A 72 -0.45 -1.82 3.69
N LEU A 73 -1.77 -1.85 3.94
CA LEU A 73 -2.77 -1.08 3.20
C LEU A 73 -2.42 0.41 3.12
N SER A 74 -1.88 0.98 4.20
CA SER A 74 -1.43 2.38 4.30
C SER A 74 -0.29 2.76 3.36
N ALA A 75 0.44 1.78 2.80
CA ALA A 75 1.60 2.00 1.95
C ALA A 75 1.37 1.54 0.50
N LEU A 76 0.20 1.01 0.14
CA LEU A 76 -0.03 0.45 -1.20
C LEU A 76 0.18 1.48 -2.32
N SER A 77 -0.16 2.74 -2.08
CA SER A 77 0.03 3.82 -3.06
C SER A 77 1.49 3.99 -3.49
N THR A 78 2.44 3.69 -2.61
CA THR A 78 3.89 3.77 -2.91
C THR A 78 4.35 2.66 -3.86
N PHE A 79 3.62 1.55 -3.89
CA PHE A 79 3.94 0.36 -4.69
C PHE A 79 2.97 0.17 -5.85
N TRP A 80 2.13 1.17 -6.12
CA TRP A 80 1.20 1.13 -7.25
C TRP A 80 1.97 0.96 -8.56
N ALA A 81 1.45 0.12 -9.44
CA ALA A 81 1.96 -0.07 -10.78
C ALA A 81 0.84 0.08 -11.80
N ALA A 82 1.21 0.55 -12.99
CA ALA A 82 0.29 0.63 -14.10
C ALA A 82 0.12 -0.74 -14.77
N TRP A 83 -1.04 -0.95 -15.40
CA TRP A 83 -1.37 -2.22 -16.05
C TRP A 83 -0.58 -2.45 -17.36
N ASP A 84 -0.09 -1.38 -17.97
CA ASP A 84 0.78 -1.38 -19.16
C ASP A 84 2.27 -1.53 -18.81
N GLU A 85 2.62 -1.74 -17.54
CA GLU A 85 4.01 -1.93 -17.14
C GLU A 85 4.61 -3.19 -17.77
N ASP A 86 5.79 -3.03 -18.37
CA ASP A 86 6.55 -4.12 -18.95
C ASP A 86 6.99 -5.14 -17.90
N LEU A 87 6.89 -6.40 -18.28
CA LEU A 87 7.26 -7.52 -17.45
C LEU A 87 8.77 -7.72 -17.49
N SER A 88 9.41 -7.59 -16.33
CA SER A 88 10.83 -7.89 -16.14
C SER A 88 11.03 -9.01 -15.12
N GLU A 89 12.12 -9.75 -15.27
CA GLU A 89 12.39 -11.05 -14.63
C GLU A 89 12.46 -11.07 -13.09
N VAL A 90 12.27 -9.92 -12.42
CA VAL A 90 12.66 -9.71 -11.01
C VAL A 90 11.50 -9.17 -10.16
N THR A 91 10.27 -9.26 -10.67
CA THR A 91 9.12 -8.55 -10.10
C THR A 91 8.01 -9.49 -9.66
N GLN A 92 7.44 -9.22 -8.48
CA GLN A 92 6.21 -9.85 -7.99
C GLN A 92 5.06 -8.84 -8.09
N TYR A 93 3.90 -9.31 -8.53
CA TYR A 93 2.71 -8.49 -8.65
C TYR A 93 1.64 -8.96 -7.67
N HIS A 94 0.92 -8.01 -7.12
CA HIS A 94 -0.17 -8.24 -6.19
C HIS A 94 -1.42 -7.58 -6.74
N LEU A 95 -2.48 -8.38 -6.90
CA LEU A 95 -3.80 -7.90 -7.28
C LEU A 95 -4.62 -7.74 -6.02
N VAL A 96 -4.88 -6.49 -5.67
CA VAL A 96 -5.55 -6.12 -4.43
C VAL A 96 -7.01 -5.82 -4.74
N MET A 97 -7.92 -6.72 -4.36
CA MET A 97 -9.34 -6.61 -4.65
C MET A 97 -10.13 -6.16 -3.43
N PHE A 98 -11.05 -5.24 -3.65
CA PHE A 98 -11.94 -4.68 -2.62
C PHE A 98 -13.40 -5.08 -2.80
N ASP A 99 -13.75 -5.62 -3.98
CA ASP A 99 -15.06 -6.18 -4.27
C ASP A 99 -15.04 -7.70 -4.14
N TRP A 100 -15.90 -8.23 -3.27
CA TRP A 100 -15.96 -9.67 -3.00
C TRP A 100 -16.53 -10.47 -4.16
N GLY A 101 -17.53 -9.94 -4.88
CA GLY A 101 -18.13 -10.61 -6.03
C GLY A 101 -17.09 -10.77 -7.13
N ALA A 102 -16.41 -9.68 -7.48
CA ALA A 102 -15.32 -9.69 -8.44
C ALA A 102 -14.19 -10.64 -8.00
N TYR A 103 -13.82 -10.65 -6.71
CA TYR A 103 -12.82 -11.58 -6.20
C TYR A 103 -13.22 -13.04 -6.39
N GLN A 104 -14.47 -13.38 -6.06
CA GLN A 104 -14.98 -14.74 -6.24
C GLN A 104 -15.01 -15.15 -7.72
N ASP A 105 -15.41 -14.24 -8.61
CA ASP A 105 -15.48 -14.51 -10.04
C ASP A 105 -14.07 -14.79 -10.60
N VAL A 106 -13.10 -13.91 -10.32
CA VAL A 106 -11.70 -14.12 -10.73
C VAL A 106 -11.12 -15.39 -10.09
N TYR A 107 -11.42 -15.65 -8.81
CA TYR A 107 -10.94 -16.86 -8.12
C TYR A 107 -11.43 -18.14 -8.81
N ARG A 108 -12.71 -18.19 -9.20
CA ARG A 108 -13.35 -19.32 -9.89
C ARG A 108 -12.77 -19.52 -11.27
N THR A 109 -12.67 -18.46 -12.08
CA THR A 109 -12.04 -18.49 -13.41
C THR A 109 -10.65 -19.14 -13.35
N ILE A 110 -9.82 -18.74 -12.38
CA ILE A 110 -8.45 -19.27 -12.22
C ILE A 110 -8.43 -20.64 -11.52
N ALA A 111 -9.49 -21.03 -10.81
CA ALA A 111 -9.58 -22.35 -10.19
C ALA A 111 -9.94 -23.43 -11.21
N ASP A 112 -10.71 -23.05 -12.23
CA ASP A 112 -11.16 -23.94 -13.29
C ASP A 112 -10.06 -24.15 -14.37
N ASP A 113 -9.23 -23.14 -14.60
CA ASP A 113 -8.07 -23.22 -15.49
C ASP A 113 -6.76 -23.47 -14.71
N ALA A 114 -6.19 -24.68 -14.84
CA ALA A 114 -4.83 -24.94 -14.38
C ALA A 114 -3.84 -24.18 -15.29
N VAL A 115 -3.58 -22.93 -14.92
CA VAL A 115 -2.95 -21.93 -15.78
C VAL A 115 -1.54 -22.31 -16.30
N ASN A 116 -1.45 -22.57 -17.60
CA ASN A 116 -0.32 -22.26 -18.47
C ASN A 116 -0.76 -21.04 -19.32
N MET A 117 -0.41 -19.81 -18.93
CA MET A 117 -1.18 -18.63 -19.39
C MET A 117 -0.65 -17.88 -20.61
N ILE A 118 0.47 -18.28 -21.20
CA ILE A 118 0.91 -17.74 -22.48
C ILE A 118 1.49 -18.92 -23.25
N ASP A 119 0.73 -19.43 -24.22
CA ASP A 119 1.18 -20.44 -25.17
C ASP A 119 1.46 -19.75 -26.49
N ASP A 120 2.71 -19.82 -26.95
CA ASP A 120 3.02 -19.70 -28.37
C ASP A 120 4.29 -20.50 -28.70
N GLY A 121 4.18 -21.83 -28.60
CA GLY A 121 5.07 -22.77 -29.29
C GLY A 121 6.10 -23.52 -28.43
N ASP A 122 6.84 -24.43 -29.11
CA ASP A 122 7.81 -25.41 -28.58
C ASP A 122 9.04 -24.76 -27.92
N ILE A 123 8.86 -24.06 -26.80
CA ILE A 123 9.95 -23.54 -25.97
C ILE A 123 10.18 -24.47 -24.78
N ALA A 124 11.43 -24.89 -24.59
CA ALA A 124 11.83 -25.76 -23.50
C ALA A 124 11.54 -25.13 -22.12
N GLU A 125 10.95 -25.93 -21.22
CA GLU A 125 10.48 -25.55 -19.88
C GLU A 125 11.53 -24.82 -19.02
N ILE A 126 12.82 -25.08 -19.25
CA ILE A 126 13.96 -24.48 -18.53
C ILE A 126 14.15 -22.97 -18.80
N HIS A 127 13.53 -22.43 -19.84
CA HIS A 127 13.64 -21.02 -20.22
C HIS A 127 12.46 -20.17 -19.75
N ARG A 128 11.50 -20.78 -19.03
CA ARG A 128 10.33 -20.06 -18.54
C ARG A 128 10.70 -19.23 -17.33
N LEU A 129 10.60 -17.91 -17.46
CA LEU A 129 10.73 -16.98 -16.34
C LEU A 129 9.46 -17.05 -15.50
N GLN A 130 9.62 -17.30 -14.20
CA GLN A 130 8.50 -17.47 -13.30
C GLN A 130 8.20 -16.14 -12.60
N THR A 131 7.14 -15.47 -13.03
CA THR A 131 6.57 -14.35 -12.28
C THR A 131 5.38 -14.85 -11.47
N PHE A 132 5.20 -14.28 -10.29
CA PHE A 132 4.07 -14.61 -9.44
C PHE A 132 3.13 -13.42 -9.36
N ILE A 133 1.85 -13.70 -9.60
CA ILE A 133 0.76 -12.80 -9.30
C ILE A 133 0.05 -13.34 -8.06
N THR A 134 -0.03 -12.55 -7.01
CA THR A 134 -0.78 -12.93 -5.80
C THR A 134 -2.02 -12.05 -5.71
N MET A 135 -3.19 -12.68 -5.74
CA MET A 135 -4.44 -12.01 -5.48
C MET A 135 -4.72 -11.95 -3.98
N HIS A 136 -5.18 -10.80 -3.51
CA HIS A 136 -5.58 -10.53 -2.15
C HIS A 136 -6.98 -9.93 -2.15
N PHE A 137 -7.85 -10.44 -1.28
CA PHE A 137 -9.08 -9.76 -0.93
C PHE A 137 -8.87 -8.99 0.38
N PHE A 138 -9.16 -7.69 0.37
CA PHE A 138 -9.26 -6.92 1.60
C PHE A 138 -10.70 -6.80 2.01
N GLU A 139 -10.98 -7.20 3.25
CA GLU A 139 -12.30 -7.00 3.80
C GLU A 139 -12.53 -5.50 4.07
N PRO A 140 -13.75 -4.97 3.86
CA PRO A 140 -14.07 -3.60 4.21
C PRO A 140 -13.78 -3.26 5.69
N SER A 141 -13.87 -4.24 6.58
CA SER A 141 -13.46 -4.15 7.99
C SER A 141 -11.98 -3.75 8.13
N ASP A 142 -11.08 -4.42 7.42
CA ASP A 142 -9.63 -4.13 7.45
C ASP A 142 -9.34 -2.69 6.98
N VAL A 143 -10.08 -2.23 5.97
CA VAL A 143 -9.99 -0.86 5.45
C VAL A 143 -10.42 0.14 6.51
N VAL A 144 -11.57 -0.08 7.15
CA VAL A 144 -12.09 0.78 8.22
C VAL A 144 -11.15 0.81 9.42
N GLU A 145 -10.61 -0.33 9.84
CA GLU A 145 -9.65 -0.42 10.94
C GLU A 145 -8.36 0.33 10.62
N THR A 146 -7.83 0.18 9.41
CA THR A 146 -6.64 0.89 8.96
C THR A 146 -6.87 2.40 8.93
N ILE A 147 -7.99 2.86 8.38
CA ILE A 147 -8.35 4.29 8.36
C ILE A 147 -8.48 4.82 9.79
N GLY A 148 -9.15 4.08 10.68
CA GLY A 148 -9.29 4.46 12.08
C GLY A 148 -7.94 4.55 12.80
N SER A 149 -7.01 3.64 12.51
CA SER A 149 -5.65 3.67 13.04
C SER A 149 -4.88 4.89 12.54
N LEU A 150 -4.89 5.14 11.23
CA LEU A 150 -4.24 6.29 10.61
C LEU A 150 -4.80 7.61 11.16
N HIS A 151 -6.11 7.70 11.37
CA HIS A 151 -6.73 8.89 11.95
C HIS A 151 -6.25 9.16 13.38
N ARG A 152 -6.17 8.12 14.23
CA ARG A 152 -5.61 8.26 15.59
C ARG A 152 -4.15 8.70 15.56
N SER A 153 -3.34 8.11 14.67
CA SER A 153 -1.95 8.52 14.50
C SER A 153 -1.81 9.97 14.05
N LEU A 154 -2.68 10.44 13.16
CA LEU A 154 -2.70 11.84 12.71
C LEU A 154 -3.02 12.80 13.86
N LEU A 155 -4.03 12.47 14.69
CA LEU A 155 -4.38 13.28 15.86
C LEU A 155 -3.20 13.36 16.84
N GLN A 156 -2.56 12.23 17.14
CA GLN A 156 -1.38 12.20 18.02
C GLN A 156 -0.24 13.04 17.46
N LEU A 157 0.09 12.89 16.17
CA LEU A 157 1.15 13.66 15.53
C LEU A 157 0.88 15.16 15.56
N ARG A 158 -0.39 15.57 15.46
CA ARG A 158 -0.78 16.98 15.57
C ARG A 158 -0.58 17.51 16.99
N GLU A 159 -0.97 16.75 18.01
CA GLU A 159 -0.74 17.11 19.41
C GLU A 159 0.75 17.21 19.72
N ASP A 160 1.55 16.24 19.27
CA ASP A 160 3.00 16.22 19.43
C ASP A 160 3.65 17.42 18.72
N HIS A 161 3.17 17.77 17.53
CA HIS A 161 3.63 18.95 16.79
C HIS A 161 3.32 20.26 17.53
N GLU A 162 2.10 20.42 18.05
CA GLU A 162 1.73 21.59 18.85
C GLU A 162 2.57 21.70 20.14
N GLU A 163 2.84 20.58 20.81
CA GLU A 163 3.69 20.56 21.99
C GLU A 163 5.15 20.88 21.67
N LEU A 164 5.69 20.36 20.56
CA LEU A 164 7.03 20.70 20.09
C LEU A 164 7.15 22.18 19.74
N LEU A 165 6.14 22.77 19.09
CA LEU A 165 6.09 24.20 18.82
C LEU A 165 6.11 25.02 20.10
N ARG A 166 5.29 24.69 21.10
CA ARG A 166 5.31 25.39 22.41
C ARG A 166 6.67 25.29 23.11
N ARG A 167 7.31 24.12 23.07
CA ARG A 167 8.64 23.93 23.66
C ARG A 167 9.69 24.76 22.93
N PHE A 168 9.64 24.77 21.60
CA PHE A 168 10.53 25.58 20.78
C PHE A 168 10.38 27.07 21.11
N GLU A 169 9.15 27.59 21.19
CA GLU A 169 8.88 28.98 21.58
C GLU A 169 9.42 29.30 22.97
N ARG A 170 9.21 28.41 23.95
CA ARG A 170 9.74 28.59 25.32
C ARG A 170 11.27 28.62 25.35
N TYR A 171 11.93 27.71 24.62
CA TYR A 171 13.39 27.71 24.54
C TYR A 171 13.91 28.97 23.85
N ARG A 172 13.23 29.42 22.78
CA ARG A 172 13.56 30.67 22.09
C ARG A 172 13.48 31.86 23.04
N GLU A 173 12.40 31.99 23.83
CA GLU A 173 12.27 33.04 24.86
C GLU A 173 13.38 32.96 25.91
N TYR A 174 13.67 31.76 26.41
CA TYR A 174 14.73 31.54 27.38
C TYR A 174 16.10 31.96 26.82
N THR A 175 16.42 31.53 25.61
CA THR A 175 17.67 31.92 24.92
C THR A 175 17.72 33.42 24.66
N SER A 176 16.61 34.06 24.29
CA SER A 176 16.54 35.52 24.14
C SER A 176 16.92 36.23 25.44
N ARG A 177 16.34 35.82 26.57
CA ARG A 177 16.66 36.39 27.89
C ARG A 177 18.12 36.18 28.29
N VAL A 178 18.68 35.00 28.00
CA VAL A 178 20.10 34.72 28.25
C VAL A 178 20.98 35.64 27.40
N MET A 179 20.66 35.83 26.12
CA MET A 179 21.40 36.72 25.22
C MET A 179 21.29 38.19 25.63
N GLU A 180 20.11 38.65 26.05
CA GLU A 180 19.93 40.00 26.63
C GLU A 180 20.79 40.20 27.88
N TRP A 181 20.81 39.20 28.77
CA TRP A 181 21.66 39.23 29.96
C TRP A 181 23.15 39.24 29.62
N ILE A 182 23.59 38.46 28.63
CA ILE A 182 24.99 38.49 28.15
C ILE A 182 25.30 39.88 27.57
N ALA A 183 24.45 40.40 26.69
CA ALA A 183 24.63 41.70 26.05
C ALA A 183 24.73 42.85 27.06
N SER A 184 24.00 42.78 28.18
CA SER A 184 24.08 43.79 29.24
C SER A 184 25.39 43.76 30.04
N HIS A 185 26.13 42.65 30.03
CA HIS A 185 27.37 42.47 30.77
C HIS A 185 28.62 42.53 29.88
N ASP A 186 28.58 41.88 28.71
CA ASP A 186 29.63 41.90 27.70
C ASP A 186 29.00 41.87 26.29
N PRO A 187 28.89 43.04 25.63
CA PRO A 187 28.27 43.16 24.31
C PRO A 187 28.98 42.36 23.20
N THR A 188 30.26 42.03 23.39
CA THR A 188 31.05 41.31 22.38
C THR A 188 30.78 39.80 22.36
N MET A 189 30.12 39.29 23.41
CA MET A 189 29.76 37.89 23.58
C MET A 189 28.31 37.59 23.18
N ALA A 190 27.48 38.60 22.95
CA ALA A 190 26.11 38.43 22.49
C ALA A 190 26.13 38.03 21.00
N GLY A 191 25.73 36.79 20.71
CA GLY A 191 25.50 36.33 19.33
C GLY A 191 24.37 37.11 18.65
N PRO A 192 24.21 37.01 17.32
CA PRO A 192 23.19 37.76 16.60
C PRO A 192 21.79 37.37 17.09
N LEU A 193 21.15 38.30 17.81
CA LEU A 193 19.77 38.19 18.31
C LEU A 193 18.76 37.99 17.16
N ASP A 194 19.12 38.43 15.96
CA ASP A 194 18.35 38.36 14.73
C ASP A 194 17.95 36.92 14.34
N LEU A 195 18.77 35.92 14.70
CA LEU A 195 18.48 34.50 14.46
C LEU A 195 17.45 33.91 15.44
N LEU A 196 17.19 34.61 16.54
CA LEU A 196 16.24 34.21 17.57
C LEU A 196 14.89 34.92 17.44
N LEU A 197 14.76 35.93 16.57
CA LEU A 197 13.52 36.66 16.32
C LEU A 197 12.59 35.90 15.36
N ARG A 198 11.26 36.03 15.51
CA ARG A 198 10.34 35.42 14.54
C ARG A 198 10.52 36.17 13.21
N PRO A 199 10.28 35.52 12.06
CA PRO A 199 10.19 36.22 10.78
C PRO A 199 9.22 37.42 10.81
N ALA A 200 8.18 37.35 11.64
CA ALA A 200 7.22 38.44 11.88
C ALA A 200 7.78 39.58 12.76
N ASP A 201 8.70 39.29 13.69
CA ASP A 201 9.34 40.28 14.56
C ASP A 201 10.44 41.07 13.80
N LEU A 202 10.83 40.60 12.61
CA LEU A 202 11.82 41.22 11.71
C LEU A 202 11.19 42.21 10.71
N GLN A 203 9.87 42.34 10.68
CA GLN A 203 9.20 43.31 9.82
C GLN A 203 9.30 44.70 10.45
N PRO A 204 9.71 45.74 9.69
CA PRO A 204 9.75 47.10 10.22
C PRO A 204 8.34 47.55 10.62
N GLU A 205 8.18 48.11 11.83
CA GLU A 205 6.93 48.71 12.28
C GLU A 205 6.47 49.76 11.25
N GLN A 206 5.22 49.62 10.80
CA GLN A 206 4.56 50.60 9.90
C GLN A 206 4.11 51.83 10.65
#